data_AF-A0AA92U871-F1
#
_entry.id   AF-A0AA92U871-F1
#
_cell.length_a   1.000
_cell.length_b   1.000
_cell.length_c   1.000
_cell.angle_alpha   90.00
_cell.angle_beta   90.00
_cell.angle_gamma   90.00
#
_symmetry.space_group_name_H-M   'P 1'
#
loop_
_entity.id
_entity.type
_entity.pdbx_description
1 polymer ?
#
loop_
_entity_poly.entity_id
_entity_poly.type
_entity_poly.pdbx_seq_one_letter_code
_entity_poly.pdbx_strand_id
1 'polypeptide(L)'
;MQFLDAIGLASFWKKIKDWANSCFFSKEGGEINPKIGLQYVINGEHLGITKSGNENETIDIFDVDENGMKAISIVKTGGTATQVLMADGSVKEVGGKSGIAGLDTNGNVPLANLGNLDTTVAEVVTALPTSNIKRHIYLVKDSDTANNKYEEYVYTGDISAAYDSTKWEKLGDFRATVDLADYAKKSETVNLSEIKVIQNVLDYTPQGQILKQVIRFSAIKGGTRVEIALEDATSNMAGLMSIRDKNKLDRIAEGANNYSLPLAANGTRGGIQVGYTANGRNYPVQLSGEKAYVNVPWTDTNTTYDLSPYAKTADVNKALSRKVDVVSGKGLSTEDFTSALKTKLNGIANGATADSAIPTSVIDALN
;
A
#
# COMPACT_ATOMS: atom_id res chain seq x y z
N MET A 1 -18.40 60.21 -137.87
CA MET A 1 -17.99 60.32 -136.45
C MET A 1 -17.46 61.74 -136.24
N GLN A 2 -18.10 62.53 -135.38
CA GLN A 2 -17.55 63.82 -134.99
C GLN A 2 -16.42 63.56 -133.99
N PHE A 3 -15.20 63.93 -134.34
CA PHE A 3 -14.08 63.90 -133.41
C PHE A 3 -14.20 65.12 -132.47
N LEU A 4 -13.82 64.95 -131.21
CA LEU A 4 -13.67 66.07 -130.28
C LEU A 4 -12.62 67.04 -130.82
N ASP A 5 -12.88 68.33 -130.69
CA ASP A 5 -11.87 69.35 -130.96
C ASP A 5 -10.77 69.31 -129.88
N ALA A 6 -9.70 70.08 -130.07
CA ALA A 6 -8.56 70.09 -129.16
C ALA A 6 -8.95 70.46 -127.71
N ILE A 7 -9.98 71.30 -127.54
CA ILE A 7 -10.49 71.73 -126.24
C ILE A 7 -11.26 70.57 -125.57
N GLY A 8 -12.12 69.89 -126.32
CA GLY A 8 -12.87 68.73 -125.84
C GLY A 8 -11.94 67.58 -125.42
N LEU A 9 -10.88 67.32 -126.18
CA LEU A 9 -9.90 66.30 -125.84
C LEU A 9 -9.11 66.66 -124.56
N ALA A 10 -8.70 67.91 -124.41
CA ALA A 10 -8.03 68.38 -123.19
C ALA A 10 -8.92 68.29 -121.94
N SER A 11 -10.21 68.65 -122.07
CA SER A 11 -11.20 68.55 -121.00
C SER A 11 -11.45 67.09 -120.59
N PHE A 12 -11.55 66.19 -121.56
CA PHE A 12 -11.68 64.74 -121.31
C PHE A 12 -10.48 64.20 -120.53
N TRP A 13 -9.25 64.49 -120.98
CA TRP A 13 -8.05 64.02 -120.30
C TRP A 13 -7.84 64.64 -118.92
N LYS A 14 -8.26 65.89 -118.72
CA LYS A 14 -8.25 66.52 -117.38
C LYS A 14 -9.17 65.78 -116.42
N LYS A 15 -10.41 65.46 -116.84
CA LYS A 15 -11.35 64.67 -116.02
C LYS A 15 -10.83 63.27 -115.70
N ILE A 16 -10.17 62.60 -116.66
CA ILE A 16 -9.56 61.28 -116.41
C ILE A 16 -8.41 61.38 -115.40
N LYS A 17 -7.56 62.40 -115.50
CA LYS A 17 -6.47 62.62 -114.52
C LYS A 17 -7.00 62.97 -113.14
N ASP A 18 -8.01 63.83 -113.05
CA ASP A 18 -8.64 64.19 -111.78
C ASP A 18 -9.30 62.96 -111.13
N TRP A 19 -10.00 62.14 -111.93
CA TRP A 19 -10.59 60.88 -111.47
C TRP A 19 -9.52 59.88 -111.00
N ALA A 20 -8.46 59.67 -111.78
CA ALA A 20 -7.36 58.76 -111.41
C ALA A 20 -6.64 59.22 -110.14
N ASN A 21 -6.38 60.53 -109.97
CA ASN A 21 -5.75 61.06 -108.76
C ASN A 21 -6.66 60.95 -107.52
N SER A 22 -7.99 60.98 -107.69
CA SER A 22 -8.94 60.85 -106.58
C SER A 22 -9.23 59.40 -106.15
N CYS A 23 -8.82 58.41 -106.96
CA CYS A 23 -9.23 57.01 -106.79
C CYS A 23 -8.09 56.00 -106.64
N PHE A 24 -6.82 56.43 -106.63
CA PHE A 24 -5.70 55.53 -106.34
C PHE A 24 -5.31 55.57 -104.87
N PHE A 25 -5.32 54.38 -104.26
CA PHE A 25 -4.67 54.11 -102.98
C PHE A 25 -3.18 54.43 -103.10
N SER A 26 -2.73 55.47 -102.38
CA SER A 26 -1.31 55.79 -102.22
C SER A 26 -0.58 54.61 -101.58
N LYS A 27 0.67 54.35 -102.00
CA LYS A 27 1.55 53.33 -101.38
C LYS A 27 2.13 53.77 -100.02
N GLU A 28 1.95 55.02 -99.65
CA GLU A 28 2.20 55.52 -98.31
C GLU A 28 0.83 55.82 -97.68
N GLY A 29 0.54 55.17 -96.55
CA GLY A 29 -0.78 55.01 -95.94
C GLY A 29 -1.69 56.24 -96.02
N GLY A 30 -2.92 56.04 -96.49
CA GLY A 30 -3.94 57.07 -96.52
C GLY A 30 -4.90 56.95 -95.34
N GLU A 31 -5.24 58.08 -94.72
CA GLU A 31 -6.37 58.18 -93.79
C GLU A 31 -7.69 58.10 -94.56
N ILE A 32 -8.57 57.18 -94.16
CA ILE A 32 -9.97 57.16 -94.60
C ILE A 32 -10.79 57.85 -93.52
N ASN A 33 -11.31 59.05 -93.81
CA ASN A 33 -12.14 59.84 -92.91
C ASN A 33 -13.64 59.76 -93.32
N PRO A 34 -14.39 58.70 -92.95
CA PRO A 34 -15.81 58.63 -93.21
C PRO A 34 -16.57 59.65 -92.32
N LYS A 35 -17.54 60.36 -92.90
CA LYS A 35 -18.36 61.35 -92.17
C LYS A 35 -19.30 60.70 -91.13
N ILE A 36 -19.57 59.40 -91.22
CA ILE A 36 -20.34 58.62 -90.24
C ILE A 36 -19.82 57.17 -90.31
N GLY A 37 -19.42 56.60 -89.17
CA GLY A 37 -18.89 55.23 -89.06
C GLY A 37 -17.43 55.16 -88.59
N LEU A 38 -17.01 53.97 -88.18
CA LEU A 38 -15.72 53.65 -87.55
C LEU A 38 -14.52 54.23 -88.34
N GLN A 39 -13.71 55.04 -87.67
CA GLN A 39 -12.43 55.56 -88.19
C GLN A 39 -11.34 54.53 -87.88
N TYR A 40 -10.58 54.12 -88.90
CA TYR A 40 -9.42 53.24 -88.75
C TYR A 40 -8.18 53.98 -89.27
N VAL A 41 -7.12 54.00 -88.46
CA VAL A 41 -5.79 54.47 -88.86
C VAL A 41 -4.88 53.25 -88.85
N ILE A 42 -4.33 52.87 -90.00
CA ILE A 42 -3.34 51.78 -90.09
C ILE A 42 -1.98 52.43 -90.28
N ASN A 43 -1.32 52.77 -89.17
CA ASN A 43 0.07 53.23 -89.15
C ASN A 43 0.91 52.28 -88.27
N GLY A 44 1.22 51.10 -88.81
CA GLY A 44 2.16 50.15 -88.20
C GLY A 44 1.65 49.46 -86.93
N GLU A 45 1.32 48.17 -87.08
CA GLU A 45 1.18 47.14 -86.01
C GLU A 45 -0.02 47.14 -85.05
N HIS A 46 -0.80 48.22 -84.89
CA HIS A 46 -1.94 48.23 -83.94
C HIS A 46 -3.28 48.63 -84.58
N LEU A 47 -4.38 47.95 -84.20
CA LEU A 47 -5.76 48.36 -84.51
C LEU A 47 -6.43 48.96 -83.26
N GLY A 48 -6.43 50.29 -83.14
CA GLY A 48 -7.14 51.03 -82.10
C GLY A 48 -8.53 51.52 -82.55
N ILE A 49 -9.50 51.55 -81.64
CA ILE A 49 -10.80 52.20 -81.85
C ILE A 49 -10.89 53.41 -80.93
N THR A 50 -10.91 54.63 -81.49
CA THR A 50 -11.09 55.86 -80.71
C THR A 50 -12.58 56.26 -80.72
N LYS A 51 -13.18 56.47 -79.55
CA LYS A 51 -14.53 57.04 -79.45
C LYS A 51 -14.43 58.54 -79.22
N SER A 52 -15.03 59.37 -80.08
CA SER A 52 -14.99 60.82 -79.90
C SER A 52 -15.88 61.27 -78.72
N GLY A 53 -15.27 61.89 -77.72
CA GLY A 53 -15.87 62.48 -76.51
C GLY A 53 -14.77 63.00 -75.58
N ASN A 54 -15.09 63.79 -74.55
CA ASN A 54 -14.15 64.69 -73.81
C ASN A 54 -12.87 64.11 -73.20
N GLU A 55 -12.58 62.82 -73.33
CA GLU A 55 -11.32 62.20 -72.95
C GLU A 55 -10.97 61.20 -74.04
N ASN A 56 -9.99 61.52 -74.89
CA ASN A 56 -9.50 60.62 -75.94
C ASN A 56 -8.72 59.48 -75.27
N GLU A 57 -9.41 58.41 -74.89
CA GLU A 57 -8.77 57.14 -74.51
C GLU A 57 -8.64 56.26 -75.76
N THR A 58 -7.41 55.98 -76.16
CA THR A 58 -7.10 54.93 -77.14
C THR A 58 -7.16 53.59 -76.42
N ILE A 59 -8.06 52.71 -76.85
CA ILE A 59 -8.11 51.32 -76.37
C ILE A 59 -7.48 50.45 -77.44
N ASP A 60 -6.27 49.96 -77.17
CA ASP A 60 -5.59 49.00 -78.04
C ASP A 60 -6.21 47.61 -77.82
N ILE A 61 -6.81 47.02 -78.85
CA ILE A 61 -7.55 45.74 -78.72
C ILE A 61 -6.72 44.57 -79.28
N PHE A 62 -5.92 44.80 -80.32
CA PHE A 62 -5.09 43.76 -80.94
C PHE A 62 -3.74 44.32 -81.44
N ASP A 63 -2.68 43.57 -81.20
CA ASP A 63 -1.41 43.65 -81.94
C ASP A 63 -1.49 42.70 -83.13
N VAL A 64 -1.08 43.16 -84.30
CA VAL A 64 -1.07 42.32 -85.52
C VAL A 64 0.35 42.27 -86.06
N ASP A 65 0.98 41.10 -85.95
CA ASP A 65 2.31 40.83 -86.53
C ASP A 65 2.24 39.75 -87.61
N GLU A 66 3.38 39.46 -88.25
CA GLU A 66 3.52 38.44 -89.30
C GLU A 66 3.17 37.01 -88.84
N ASN A 67 3.02 36.78 -87.53
CA ASN A 67 2.63 35.51 -86.91
C ASN A 67 1.16 35.49 -86.44
N GLY A 68 0.40 36.57 -86.61
CA GLY A 68 -1.04 36.62 -86.38
C GLY A 68 -1.51 37.77 -85.48
N MET A 69 -2.79 37.76 -85.12
CA MET A 69 -3.36 38.75 -84.19
C MET A 69 -3.23 38.28 -82.74
N LYS A 70 -2.62 39.10 -81.88
CA LYS A 70 -2.60 38.93 -80.42
C LYS A 70 -3.53 39.94 -79.76
N ALA A 71 -4.52 39.47 -79.01
CA ALA A 71 -5.33 40.34 -78.17
C ALA A 71 -4.50 40.88 -77.00
N ILE A 72 -4.48 42.20 -76.81
CA ILE A 72 -3.65 42.87 -75.78
C ILE A 72 -4.24 42.65 -74.38
N SER A 73 -5.58 42.63 -74.27
CA SER A 73 -6.29 42.12 -73.09
C SER A 73 -7.67 41.61 -73.49
N ILE A 74 -8.06 40.42 -73.00
CA ILE A 74 -9.43 39.92 -73.15
C ILE A 74 -10.14 40.13 -71.81
N VAL A 75 -10.76 41.30 -71.66
CA VAL A 75 -11.55 41.63 -70.45
C VAL A 75 -13.02 41.37 -70.73
N LYS A 76 -13.67 40.57 -69.88
CA LYS A 76 -15.14 40.42 -69.92
C LYS A 76 -15.79 41.69 -69.39
N THR A 77 -16.61 42.36 -70.21
CA THR A 77 -17.46 43.46 -69.77
C THR A 77 -18.56 42.94 -68.83
N GLY A 78 -18.59 43.43 -67.58
CA GLY A 78 -19.59 43.05 -66.58
C GLY A 78 -19.35 41.72 -65.85
N GLY A 79 -18.12 41.18 -65.86
CA GLY A 79 -17.76 39.98 -65.06
C GLY A 79 -17.71 40.25 -63.55
N THR A 80 -17.76 39.18 -62.74
CA THR A 80 -17.51 39.24 -61.29
C THR A 80 -16.07 38.86 -60.97
N ALA A 81 -15.58 39.23 -59.78
CA ALA A 81 -14.23 38.88 -59.31
C ALA A 81 -13.97 37.37 -59.15
N THR A 82 -15.03 36.55 -59.28
CA THR A 82 -14.99 35.08 -59.15
C THR A 82 -15.03 34.37 -60.49
N GLN A 83 -14.99 35.05 -61.63
CA GLN A 83 -15.09 34.44 -62.97
C GLN A 83 -13.75 34.38 -63.70
N VAL A 84 -13.47 33.25 -64.33
CA VAL A 84 -12.27 33.01 -65.14
C VAL A 84 -12.68 32.68 -66.58
N LEU A 85 -12.09 33.37 -67.55
CA LEU A 85 -12.23 33.09 -68.98
C LEU A 85 -11.28 31.95 -69.36
N MET A 86 -11.84 30.89 -69.92
CA MET A 86 -11.11 29.73 -70.41
C MET A 86 -10.64 29.96 -71.84
N ALA A 87 -9.62 29.19 -72.26
CA ALA A 87 -9.06 29.30 -73.61
C ALA A 87 -10.06 28.95 -74.74
N ASP A 88 -11.11 28.19 -74.42
CA ASP A 88 -12.22 27.89 -75.34
C ASP A 88 -13.26 29.02 -75.43
N GLY A 89 -13.02 30.14 -74.75
CA GLY A 89 -13.91 31.28 -74.68
C GLY A 89 -15.06 31.13 -73.67
N SER A 90 -15.19 29.99 -72.99
CA SER A 90 -16.18 29.79 -71.93
C SER A 90 -15.78 30.51 -70.64
N VAL A 91 -16.76 30.87 -69.79
CA VAL A 91 -16.50 31.48 -68.48
C VAL A 91 -16.90 30.51 -67.39
N LYS A 92 -15.99 30.27 -66.43
CA LYS A 92 -16.23 29.44 -65.26
C LYS A 92 -16.13 30.26 -63.99
N GLU A 93 -16.96 29.92 -63.01
CA GLU A 93 -16.94 30.55 -61.69
C GLU A 93 -16.04 29.77 -60.73
N VAL A 94 -15.23 30.48 -59.96
CA VAL A 94 -14.40 29.95 -58.87
C VAL A 94 -15.31 29.66 -57.68
N GLY A 95 -15.28 28.41 -57.19
CA GLY A 95 -16.17 27.91 -56.13
C GLY A 95 -17.59 27.57 -56.60
N GLY A 96 -17.91 27.80 -57.88
CA GLY A 96 -19.21 27.46 -58.46
C GLY A 96 -19.34 25.98 -58.86
N LYS A 97 -20.57 25.47 -58.93
CA LYS A 97 -20.85 24.12 -59.44
C LYS A 97 -20.33 23.98 -60.88
N SER A 98 -19.61 22.90 -61.17
CA SER A 98 -18.99 22.68 -62.50
C SER A 98 -18.02 23.79 -62.96
N GLY A 99 -17.47 24.52 -61.98
CA GLY A 99 -16.51 25.61 -62.14
C GLY A 99 -15.08 25.24 -61.73
N ILE A 100 -14.29 26.22 -61.32
CA ILE A 100 -12.90 26.05 -60.84
C ILE A 100 -12.93 25.98 -59.31
N ALA A 101 -12.15 25.09 -58.70
CA ALA A 101 -12.02 25.06 -57.24
C ALA A 101 -11.30 26.32 -56.72
N GLY A 102 -11.89 27.00 -55.75
CA GLY A 102 -11.17 28.00 -54.92
C GLY A 102 -10.30 27.33 -53.86
N LEU A 103 -9.38 28.09 -53.27
CA LEU A 103 -8.52 27.67 -52.15
C LEU A 103 -8.93 28.38 -50.85
N ASP A 104 -8.70 27.74 -49.70
CA ASP A 104 -8.80 28.34 -48.37
C ASP A 104 -7.57 29.17 -48.02
N THR A 105 -7.53 29.73 -46.80
CA THR A 105 -6.41 30.55 -46.30
C THR A 105 -5.08 29.79 -46.22
N ASN A 106 -5.12 28.47 -46.28
CA ASN A 106 -3.95 27.58 -46.21
C ASN A 106 -3.56 27.03 -47.58
N GLY A 107 -4.26 27.41 -48.66
CA GLY A 107 -4.01 26.92 -50.01
C GLY A 107 -4.63 25.56 -50.33
N ASN A 108 -5.57 25.05 -49.52
CA ASN A 108 -6.27 23.79 -49.78
C ASN A 108 -7.63 24.03 -50.44
N VAL A 109 -8.12 23.09 -51.24
CA VAL A 109 -9.49 23.16 -51.78
C VAL A 109 -10.50 22.88 -50.65
N PRO A 110 -11.42 23.81 -50.34
CA PRO A 110 -12.45 23.60 -49.32
C PRO A 110 -13.39 22.44 -49.69
N LEU A 111 -13.85 21.68 -48.69
CA LEU A 111 -14.76 20.53 -48.88
C LEU A 111 -16.06 20.90 -49.63
N ALA A 112 -16.59 22.11 -49.41
CA ALA A 112 -17.77 22.61 -50.11
C ALA A 112 -17.60 22.65 -51.64
N ASN A 113 -16.37 22.79 -52.14
CA ASN A 113 -16.05 22.81 -53.56
C ASN A 113 -15.92 21.39 -54.14
N LEU A 114 -15.78 20.37 -53.29
CA LEU A 114 -15.68 18.96 -53.68
C LEU A 114 -17.06 18.28 -53.78
N GLY A 115 -18.14 19.03 -53.52
CA GLY A 115 -19.51 18.59 -53.76
C GLY A 115 -19.96 17.46 -52.83
N ASN A 116 -20.07 16.24 -53.38
CA ASN A 116 -20.65 15.07 -52.72
C ASN A 116 -19.59 14.10 -52.15
N LEU A 117 -18.38 14.59 -51.87
CA LEU A 117 -17.35 13.78 -51.24
C LEU A 117 -17.84 13.36 -49.83
N ASP A 118 -18.08 12.06 -49.65
CA ASP A 118 -18.45 11.53 -48.34
C ASP A 118 -17.21 11.43 -47.46
N THR A 119 -17.20 12.19 -46.37
CA THR A 119 -16.12 12.19 -45.38
C THR A 119 -16.32 11.14 -44.28
N THR A 120 -17.46 10.46 -44.29
CA THR A 120 -17.75 9.38 -43.35
C THR A 120 -17.06 8.12 -43.86
N VAL A 121 -15.95 7.73 -43.24
CA VAL A 121 -15.19 6.53 -43.68
C VAL A 121 -15.98 5.25 -43.45
N ALA A 122 -16.75 5.19 -42.36
CA ALA A 122 -17.59 4.05 -42.04
C ALA A 122 -18.90 4.43 -41.32
N GLU A 123 -19.97 3.69 -41.58
CA GLU A 123 -21.30 3.86 -40.97
C GLU A 123 -21.76 2.54 -40.35
N VAL A 124 -22.20 2.58 -39.08
CA VAL A 124 -22.77 1.41 -38.41
C VAL A 124 -24.26 1.31 -38.75
N VAL A 125 -24.68 0.17 -39.30
CA VAL A 125 -26.05 -0.08 -39.73
C VAL A 125 -26.59 -1.38 -39.16
N THR A 126 -27.92 -1.46 -39.01
CA THR A 126 -28.60 -2.69 -38.59
C THR A 126 -28.82 -3.66 -39.75
N ALA A 127 -28.85 -3.15 -40.99
CA ALA A 127 -28.91 -3.91 -42.24
C ALA A 127 -28.31 -3.07 -43.37
N LEU A 128 -27.84 -3.74 -44.43
CA LEU A 128 -27.31 -3.06 -45.62
C LEU A 128 -28.41 -2.20 -46.28
N PRO A 129 -28.15 -0.91 -46.56
CA PRO A 129 -29.17 -0.03 -47.12
C PRO A 129 -29.52 -0.41 -48.56
N THR A 130 -30.79 -0.21 -48.92
CA THR A 130 -31.31 -0.42 -50.29
C THR A 130 -31.61 0.90 -51.02
N SER A 131 -31.45 2.04 -50.34
CA SER A 131 -31.61 3.39 -50.87
C SER A 131 -30.62 4.34 -50.19
N ASN A 132 -30.30 5.47 -50.82
CA ASN A 132 -29.32 6.45 -50.31
C ASN A 132 -27.96 5.81 -49.98
N ILE A 133 -27.52 4.82 -50.78
CA ILE A 133 -26.25 4.13 -50.59
C ILE A 133 -25.10 5.10 -50.85
N LYS A 134 -24.12 5.12 -49.94
CA LYS A 134 -22.93 5.98 -49.99
C LYS A 134 -21.69 5.17 -50.37
N ARG A 135 -20.62 5.88 -50.73
CA ARG A 135 -19.32 5.28 -51.10
C ARG A 135 -18.40 5.15 -49.88
N HIS A 136 -18.85 4.41 -48.87
CA HIS A 136 -18.08 4.15 -47.65
C HIS A 136 -18.26 2.72 -47.15
N ILE A 137 -17.59 2.40 -46.03
CA ILE A 137 -17.67 1.08 -45.40
C ILE A 137 -18.91 1.01 -44.50
N TYR A 138 -19.76 0.01 -44.70
CA TYR A 138 -20.89 -0.29 -43.84
C TYR A 138 -20.51 -1.36 -42.83
N LEU A 139 -20.71 -1.07 -41.54
CA LEU A 139 -20.48 -1.99 -40.44
C LEU A 139 -21.82 -2.58 -40.00
N VAL A 140 -22.09 -3.83 -40.37
CA VAL A 140 -23.30 -4.55 -39.99
C VAL A 140 -23.00 -5.34 -38.72
N LYS A 141 -23.81 -5.19 -37.68
CA LYS A 141 -23.62 -5.95 -36.44
C LYS A 141 -23.70 -7.45 -36.75
N ASP A 142 -22.67 -8.20 -36.34
CA ASP A 142 -22.65 -9.66 -36.47
C ASP A 142 -23.82 -10.26 -35.65
N SER A 143 -24.40 -11.34 -36.18
CA SER A 143 -25.49 -12.11 -35.57
C SER A 143 -25.15 -12.65 -34.17
N ASP A 144 -23.86 -12.78 -33.86
CA ASP A 144 -23.38 -13.10 -32.52
C ASP A 144 -23.52 -11.89 -31.59
N THR A 145 -24.55 -11.93 -30.74
CA THR A 145 -24.88 -10.87 -29.78
C THR A 145 -23.79 -10.60 -28.72
N ALA A 146 -22.79 -11.48 -28.61
CA ALA A 146 -21.67 -11.28 -27.71
C ALA A 146 -20.56 -10.45 -28.39
N ASN A 147 -20.48 -9.17 -27.97
CA ASN A 147 -19.45 -8.16 -28.26
C ASN A 147 -19.73 -7.23 -29.46
N ASN A 148 -18.91 -6.18 -29.56
CA ASN A 148 -18.85 -5.25 -30.69
C ASN A 148 -18.13 -5.91 -31.87
N LYS A 149 -18.83 -6.87 -32.51
CA LYS A 149 -18.39 -7.54 -33.73
C LYS A 149 -19.20 -7.01 -34.91
N TYR A 150 -18.51 -6.65 -35.98
CA TYR A 150 -19.14 -6.11 -37.17
C TYR A 150 -18.59 -6.79 -38.43
N GLU A 151 -19.48 -7.13 -39.34
CA GLU A 151 -19.13 -7.48 -40.70
C GLU A 151 -19.00 -6.18 -41.52
N GLU A 152 -17.92 -6.05 -42.27
CA GLU A 152 -17.60 -4.85 -43.04
C GLU A 152 -17.99 -5.07 -44.51
N TYR A 153 -18.73 -4.12 -45.08
CA TYR A 153 -19.22 -4.18 -46.45
C TYR A 153 -18.94 -2.90 -47.23
N VAL A 154 -18.78 -3.02 -48.54
CA VAL A 154 -18.79 -1.88 -49.47
C VAL A 154 -19.73 -2.16 -50.62
N TYR A 155 -20.38 -1.11 -51.12
CA TYR A 155 -21.20 -1.21 -52.32
C TYR A 155 -20.38 -0.86 -53.56
N THR A 156 -20.26 -1.81 -54.50
CA THR A 156 -19.49 -1.62 -55.75
C THR A 156 -20.36 -1.24 -56.95
N GLY A 157 -21.68 -1.10 -56.75
CA GLY A 157 -22.63 -0.70 -57.79
C GLY A 157 -22.67 0.82 -58.01
N ASP A 158 -23.25 1.24 -59.14
CA ASP A 158 -23.53 2.66 -59.38
C ASP A 158 -24.68 3.12 -58.48
N ILE A 159 -24.36 3.96 -57.50
CA ILE A 159 -25.31 4.52 -56.52
C ILE A 159 -26.39 5.41 -57.16
N SER A 160 -26.24 5.77 -58.44
CA SER A 160 -27.22 6.57 -59.20
C SER A 160 -28.20 5.69 -59.99
N ALA A 161 -27.93 4.37 -60.06
CA ALA A 161 -28.74 3.40 -60.77
C ALA A 161 -29.78 2.73 -59.85
N ALA A 162 -30.62 1.87 -60.41
CA ALA A 162 -31.50 1.03 -59.62
C ALA A 162 -30.69 0.10 -58.70
N TYR A 163 -31.17 -0.07 -57.47
CA TYR A 163 -30.52 -0.92 -56.47
C TYR A 163 -30.33 -2.36 -56.97
N ASP A 164 -29.11 -2.86 -56.84
CA ASP A 164 -28.72 -4.24 -57.11
C ASP A 164 -28.04 -4.83 -55.87
N SER A 165 -28.67 -5.84 -55.27
CA SER A 165 -28.15 -6.51 -54.07
C SER A 165 -26.87 -7.31 -54.31
N THR A 166 -26.57 -7.68 -55.55
CA THR A 166 -25.36 -8.46 -55.90
C THR A 166 -24.08 -7.63 -55.86
N LYS A 167 -24.21 -6.31 -55.69
CA LYS A 167 -23.11 -5.34 -55.66
C LYS A 167 -22.57 -5.06 -54.26
N TRP A 168 -23.03 -5.78 -53.25
CA TRP A 168 -22.43 -5.75 -51.92
C TRP A 168 -21.24 -6.70 -51.85
N GLU A 169 -20.08 -6.18 -51.46
CA GLU A 169 -18.88 -6.96 -51.24
C GLU A 169 -18.49 -6.90 -49.77
N LYS A 170 -18.25 -8.07 -49.17
CA LYS A 170 -17.76 -8.18 -47.79
C LYS A 170 -16.24 -7.92 -47.80
N LEU A 171 -15.81 -6.94 -47.03
CA LEU A 171 -14.40 -6.56 -46.90
C LEU A 171 -13.69 -7.31 -45.77
N GLY A 172 -14.40 -7.59 -44.68
CA GLY A 172 -13.80 -8.19 -43.50
C GLY A 172 -14.75 -8.37 -42.33
N ASP A 173 -14.19 -8.80 -41.22
CA ASP A 173 -14.85 -8.90 -39.92
C ASP A 173 -14.04 -8.10 -38.89
N PHE A 174 -14.61 -7.03 -38.36
CA PHE A 174 -14.03 -6.31 -37.24
C PHE A 174 -14.39 -6.99 -35.92
N ARG A 175 -13.38 -7.31 -35.11
CA ARG A 175 -13.55 -7.87 -33.77
C ARG A 175 -12.72 -7.07 -32.78
N ALA A 176 -13.37 -6.35 -31.87
CA ALA A 176 -12.68 -5.74 -30.74
C ALA A 176 -12.13 -6.85 -29.81
N THR A 177 -10.82 -7.06 -29.81
CA THR A 177 -10.15 -7.96 -28.86
C THR A 177 -9.72 -7.16 -27.64
N VAL A 178 -10.19 -7.59 -26.46
CA VAL A 178 -9.70 -7.08 -25.17
C VAL A 178 -8.81 -8.16 -24.58
N ASP A 179 -7.55 -7.83 -24.33
CA ASP A 179 -6.65 -8.74 -23.62
C ASP A 179 -7.00 -8.74 -22.13
N LEU A 180 -7.37 -9.92 -21.63
CA LEU A 180 -7.70 -10.15 -20.23
C LEU A 180 -6.78 -11.21 -19.61
N ALA A 181 -5.61 -11.49 -20.21
CA ALA A 181 -4.69 -12.51 -19.74
C ALA A 181 -4.25 -12.30 -18.28
N ASP A 182 -4.08 -11.04 -17.87
CA ASP A 182 -3.65 -10.68 -16.51
C ASP A 182 -4.81 -10.58 -15.50
N TYR A 183 -6.06 -10.78 -15.94
CA TYR A 183 -7.23 -10.68 -15.08
C TYR A 183 -7.75 -12.07 -14.68
N ALA A 184 -7.92 -12.29 -13.38
CA ALA A 184 -8.51 -13.51 -12.87
C ALA A 184 -10.02 -13.59 -13.19
N LYS A 185 -10.48 -14.74 -13.68
CA LYS A 185 -11.91 -15.07 -13.79
C LYS A 185 -12.50 -15.25 -12.41
N LYS A 186 -13.81 -15.02 -12.24
CA LYS A 186 -14.50 -15.28 -10.96
C LYS A 186 -14.29 -16.73 -10.46
N SER A 187 -14.24 -17.70 -11.36
CA SER A 187 -13.95 -19.10 -11.04
C SER A 187 -12.50 -19.39 -10.62
N GLU A 188 -11.58 -18.44 -10.83
CA GLU A 188 -10.17 -18.46 -10.42
C GLU A 188 -9.93 -17.71 -9.11
N THR A 189 -10.96 -17.09 -8.55
CA THR A 189 -10.86 -16.34 -7.30
C THR A 189 -11.35 -17.15 -6.10
N VAL A 190 -10.91 -16.77 -4.90
CA VAL A 190 -11.36 -17.38 -3.64
C VAL A 190 -12.83 -17.03 -3.40
N ASN A 191 -13.68 -18.04 -3.22
CA ASN A 191 -15.05 -17.82 -2.78
C ASN A 191 -15.08 -17.53 -1.27
N LEU A 192 -15.15 -16.25 -0.91
CA LEU A 192 -15.17 -15.80 0.49
C LEU A 192 -16.34 -16.38 1.29
N SER A 193 -17.48 -16.67 0.65
CA SER A 193 -18.66 -17.22 1.32
C SER A 193 -18.48 -18.67 1.79
N GLU A 194 -17.48 -19.37 1.26
CA GLU A 194 -17.16 -20.74 1.63
C GLU A 194 -16.06 -20.84 2.69
N ILE A 195 -15.44 -19.72 3.09
CA ILE A 195 -14.45 -19.70 4.17
C ILE A 195 -15.17 -19.97 5.49
N LYS A 196 -14.73 -21.01 6.20
CA LYS A 196 -15.35 -21.44 7.45
C LYS A 196 -14.30 -21.78 8.50
N VAL A 197 -14.62 -21.46 9.75
CA VAL A 197 -13.91 -22.01 10.91
C VAL A 197 -14.53 -23.36 11.23
N ILE A 198 -13.72 -24.39 11.30
CA ILE A 198 -14.14 -25.77 11.60
C ILE A 198 -13.27 -26.34 12.72
N GLN A 199 -13.71 -27.46 13.28
CA GLN A 199 -12.95 -28.24 14.25
C GLN A 199 -12.46 -29.52 13.58
N ASN A 200 -11.14 -29.75 13.63
CA ASN A 200 -10.52 -31.01 13.24
C ASN A 200 -10.11 -31.76 14.50
N VAL A 201 -10.31 -33.08 14.50
CA VAL A 201 -9.79 -33.96 15.56
C VAL A 201 -8.31 -34.20 15.30
N LEU A 202 -7.45 -33.80 16.23
CA LEU A 202 -6.01 -34.05 16.16
C LEU A 202 -5.63 -35.39 16.78
N ASP A 203 -6.24 -35.74 17.90
CA ASP A 203 -5.88 -36.93 18.67
C ASP A 203 -7.03 -37.36 19.58
N TYR A 204 -6.92 -38.59 20.09
CA TYR A 204 -7.86 -39.18 21.04
C TYR A 204 -7.15 -39.51 22.34
N THR A 205 -7.61 -38.93 23.44
CA THR A 205 -7.13 -39.26 24.78
C THR A 205 -8.20 -40.05 25.53
N PRO A 206 -7.84 -40.80 26.59
CA PRO A 206 -8.82 -41.41 27.50
C PRO A 206 -9.82 -40.39 28.11
N GLN A 207 -9.47 -39.11 28.09
CA GLN A 207 -10.29 -38.00 28.61
C GLN A 207 -11.12 -37.29 27.51
N GLY A 208 -11.05 -37.73 26.25
CA GLY A 208 -11.80 -37.18 25.12
C GLY A 208 -10.95 -36.84 23.89
N GLN A 209 -11.59 -36.32 22.85
CA GLN A 209 -10.93 -35.84 21.63
C GLN A 209 -10.17 -34.54 21.87
N ILE A 210 -8.95 -34.45 21.35
CA ILE A 210 -8.22 -33.19 21.22
C ILE A 210 -8.65 -32.57 19.89
N LEU A 211 -9.39 -31.48 19.97
CA LEU A 211 -9.86 -30.72 18.81
C LEU A 211 -8.96 -29.52 18.57
N LYS A 212 -8.76 -29.17 17.30
CA LYS A 212 -8.13 -27.92 16.88
C LYS A 212 -9.02 -27.16 15.91
N GLN A 213 -9.08 -25.85 16.09
CA GLN A 213 -9.78 -24.98 15.15
C GLN A 213 -8.88 -24.69 13.95
N VAL A 214 -9.45 -24.79 12.75
CA VAL A 214 -8.77 -24.40 11.51
C VAL A 214 -9.68 -23.50 10.68
N ILE A 215 -9.08 -22.54 9.99
CA ILE A 215 -9.75 -21.75 8.96
C ILE A 215 -9.57 -22.49 7.65
N ARG A 216 -10.67 -22.98 7.07
CA ARG A 216 -10.67 -23.71 5.82
C ARG A 216 -11.05 -22.78 4.67
N PHE A 217 -10.19 -22.75 3.66
CA PHE A 217 -10.45 -22.12 2.37
C PHE A 217 -10.89 -23.17 1.37
N SER A 218 -11.81 -22.79 0.48
CA SER A 218 -12.19 -23.66 -0.65
C SER A 218 -11.06 -23.78 -1.66
N ALA A 219 -11.03 -24.93 -2.33
CA ALA A 219 -10.12 -25.18 -3.43
C ALA A 219 -10.44 -24.25 -4.60
N ILE A 220 -9.44 -23.57 -5.13
CA ILE A 220 -9.56 -22.82 -6.39
C ILE A 220 -9.36 -23.82 -7.53
N LYS A 221 -10.35 -23.95 -8.43
CA LYS A 221 -10.30 -24.80 -9.63
C LYS A 221 -9.77 -26.23 -9.43
N GLY A 222 -10.23 -26.92 -8.38
CA GLY A 222 -9.80 -28.30 -8.11
C GLY A 222 -8.35 -28.41 -7.61
N GLY A 223 -7.71 -27.30 -7.27
CA GLY A 223 -6.44 -27.27 -6.55
C GLY A 223 -6.57 -27.75 -5.10
N THR A 224 -5.45 -27.76 -4.39
CA THR A 224 -5.42 -28.22 -3.00
C THR A 224 -6.14 -27.23 -2.10
N ARG A 225 -6.95 -27.76 -1.17
CA ARG A 225 -7.57 -26.95 -0.11
C ARG A 225 -6.48 -26.41 0.82
N VAL A 226 -6.61 -25.16 1.22
CA VAL A 226 -5.71 -24.54 2.21
C VAL A 226 -6.44 -24.51 3.55
N GLU A 227 -5.78 -25.02 4.59
CA GLU A 227 -6.23 -24.90 5.97
C GLU A 227 -5.17 -24.16 6.77
N ILE A 228 -5.59 -23.09 7.46
CA ILE A 228 -4.73 -22.35 8.39
C ILE A 228 -5.12 -22.79 9.79
N ALA A 229 -4.15 -23.36 10.50
CA ALA A 229 -4.36 -23.91 11.81
C ALA A 229 -4.24 -22.80 12.88
N LEU A 230 -5.22 -22.69 13.77
CA LEU A 230 -5.15 -21.79 14.93
C LEU A 230 -4.42 -22.53 16.04
N GLU A 231 -3.18 -22.13 16.32
CA GLU A 231 -2.32 -22.80 17.30
C GLU A 231 -2.68 -22.44 18.74
N ASP A 232 -2.39 -23.39 19.64
CA ASP A 232 -2.44 -23.15 21.08
C ASP A 232 -1.38 -22.12 21.49
N ALA A 233 -1.67 -21.37 22.55
CA ALA A 233 -0.74 -20.42 23.13
C ALA A 233 0.51 -21.14 23.66
N THR A 234 1.68 -20.52 23.43
CA THR A 234 2.96 -20.96 24.00
C THR A 234 3.47 -19.92 25.00
N SER A 235 4.59 -20.20 25.66
CA SER A 235 5.22 -19.26 26.60
C SER A 235 5.70 -17.96 25.95
N ASN A 236 5.85 -17.92 24.63
CA ASN A 236 6.40 -16.80 23.87
C ASN A 236 5.50 -16.35 22.71
N MET A 237 4.32 -16.93 22.52
CA MET A 237 3.40 -16.57 21.44
C MET A 237 1.95 -16.72 21.91
N ALA A 238 1.15 -15.69 21.64
CA ALA A 238 -0.28 -15.74 21.89
C ALA A 238 -0.96 -16.78 20.97
N GLY A 239 -1.99 -17.44 21.48
CA GLY A 239 -2.73 -18.47 20.77
C GLY A 239 -4.02 -18.85 21.51
N LEU A 240 -4.63 -19.96 21.13
CA LEU A 240 -5.81 -20.51 21.79
C LEU A 240 -5.46 -21.19 23.13
N MET A 241 -6.41 -21.28 24.04
CA MET A 241 -6.23 -22.08 25.25
C MET A 241 -6.35 -23.57 24.89
N SER A 242 -5.32 -24.36 25.22
CA SER A 242 -5.35 -25.81 24.98
C SER A 242 -6.46 -26.48 25.80
N ILE A 243 -7.04 -27.58 25.30
CA ILE A 243 -8.02 -28.36 26.07
C ILE A 243 -7.45 -28.87 27.40
N ARG A 244 -6.15 -29.16 27.46
CA ARG A 244 -5.47 -29.59 28.69
C ARG A 244 -5.48 -28.48 29.72
N ASP A 245 -5.18 -27.25 29.32
CA ASP A 245 -5.15 -26.13 30.25
C ASP A 245 -6.57 -25.69 30.62
N LYS A 246 -7.52 -25.73 29.68
CA LYS A 246 -8.94 -25.52 30.00
C LYS A 246 -9.45 -26.53 31.03
N ASN A 247 -9.15 -27.82 30.85
CA ASN A 247 -9.54 -28.86 31.80
C ASN A 247 -8.86 -28.70 33.16
N LYS A 248 -7.60 -28.22 33.21
CA LYS A 248 -6.95 -27.88 34.48
C LYS A 248 -7.69 -26.74 35.18
N LEU A 249 -8.07 -25.70 34.44
CA LEU A 249 -8.81 -24.56 34.98
C LEU A 249 -10.23 -24.94 35.44
N ASP A 250 -10.92 -25.81 34.71
CA ASP A 250 -12.27 -26.28 35.08
C ASP A 250 -12.32 -27.10 36.37
N ARG A 251 -11.18 -27.66 36.78
CA ARG A 251 -11.05 -28.39 38.05
C ARG A 251 -10.77 -27.47 39.24
N ILE A 252 -10.55 -26.18 39.00
CA ILE A 252 -10.36 -25.20 40.06
C ILE A 252 -11.75 -24.74 40.49
N ALA A 253 -12.11 -25.04 41.75
CA ALA A 253 -13.37 -24.55 42.32
C ALA A 253 -13.39 -23.01 42.29
N GLU A 254 -14.59 -22.45 42.09
CA GLU A 254 -14.77 -21.01 42.19
C GLU A 254 -14.27 -20.50 43.55
N GLY A 255 -13.41 -19.49 43.54
CA GLY A 255 -12.80 -18.94 44.75
C GLY A 255 -11.73 -19.83 45.42
N ALA A 256 -11.15 -20.83 44.74
CA ALA A 256 -10.11 -21.69 45.32
C ALA A 256 -8.87 -20.95 45.87
N ASN A 257 -8.62 -19.70 45.43
CA ASN A 257 -7.56 -18.83 45.96
C ASN A 257 -7.98 -18.05 47.22
N ASN A 258 -9.26 -18.09 47.61
CA ASN A 258 -9.81 -17.42 48.79
C ASN A 258 -9.82 -18.35 50.01
N TYR A 259 -8.72 -19.07 50.25
CA TYR A 259 -8.60 -19.90 51.44
C TYR A 259 -8.29 -19.02 52.67
N SER A 260 -9.23 -18.97 53.61
CA SER A 260 -9.01 -18.44 54.95
C SER A 260 -8.92 -19.59 55.94
N LEU A 261 -7.83 -19.65 56.71
CA LEU A 261 -7.68 -20.65 57.76
C LEU A 261 -8.75 -20.40 58.84
N PRO A 262 -9.70 -21.33 59.08
CA PRO A 262 -10.72 -21.14 60.11
C PRO A 262 -10.08 -21.17 61.51
N LEU A 263 -10.78 -20.65 62.52
CA LEU A 263 -10.35 -20.86 63.91
C LEU A 263 -10.39 -22.36 64.26
N ALA A 264 -9.40 -22.82 65.02
CA ALA A 264 -9.36 -24.20 65.46
C ALA A 264 -10.55 -24.51 66.37
N ALA A 265 -11.25 -25.62 66.13
CA ALA A 265 -12.40 -26.03 66.93
C ALA A 265 -12.39 -27.54 67.13
N ASN A 266 -13.26 -28.06 68.00
CA ASN A 266 -13.46 -29.50 68.07
C ASN A 266 -14.16 -30.01 66.81
N GLY A 267 -13.46 -30.78 65.99
CA GLY A 267 -13.94 -31.29 64.70
C GLY A 267 -13.52 -30.43 63.51
N THR A 268 -12.83 -29.31 63.71
CA THR A 268 -12.40 -28.41 62.62
C THR A 268 -10.93 -28.02 62.80
N ARG A 269 -10.12 -28.22 61.75
CA ARG A 269 -8.69 -27.89 61.76
C ARG A 269 -8.47 -26.45 61.31
N GLY A 270 -8.13 -25.60 62.26
CA GLY A 270 -7.63 -24.24 62.03
C GLY A 270 -6.11 -24.15 62.11
N GLY A 271 -5.42 -25.10 61.47
CA GLY A 271 -4.00 -25.40 61.69
C GLY A 271 -3.79 -26.49 62.75
N ILE A 272 -4.43 -26.35 63.91
CA ILE A 272 -4.59 -27.41 64.92
C ILE A 272 -6.07 -27.74 65.14
N GLN A 273 -6.36 -28.84 65.82
CA GLN A 273 -7.70 -29.16 66.33
C GLN A 273 -7.67 -29.10 67.86
N VAL A 274 -8.64 -28.41 68.47
CA VAL A 274 -8.82 -28.37 69.94
C VAL A 274 -9.93 -29.33 70.36
N GLY A 275 -10.23 -29.42 71.65
CA GLY A 275 -11.29 -30.32 72.17
C GLY A 275 -10.78 -31.66 72.70
N TYR A 276 -9.47 -31.79 72.94
CA TYR A 276 -8.93 -32.86 73.76
C TYR A 276 -9.59 -32.85 75.16
N THR A 277 -9.94 -34.03 75.68
CA THR A 277 -10.42 -34.16 77.06
C THR A 277 -9.22 -34.36 77.96
N ALA A 278 -9.06 -33.52 78.99
CA ALA A 278 -7.97 -33.63 79.94
C ALA A 278 -7.86 -35.06 80.52
N ASN A 279 -6.64 -35.59 80.59
CA ASN A 279 -6.36 -36.91 81.13
C ASN A 279 -5.09 -36.87 81.99
N GLY A 280 -5.27 -36.94 83.31
CA GLY A 280 -4.17 -36.79 84.26
C GLY A 280 -3.49 -35.43 84.13
N ARG A 281 -2.19 -35.43 83.82
CA ARG A 281 -1.36 -34.23 83.65
C ARG A 281 -1.27 -33.74 82.19
N ASN A 282 -2.09 -34.30 81.31
CA ASN A 282 -2.23 -33.83 79.94
C ASN A 282 -3.45 -32.89 79.86
N TYR A 283 -3.18 -31.61 79.57
CA TYR A 283 -4.19 -30.56 79.52
C TYR A 283 -4.49 -30.15 78.08
N PRO A 284 -5.75 -29.85 77.75
CA PRO A 284 -6.10 -29.42 76.41
C PRO A 284 -5.59 -28.01 76.10
N VAL A 285 -5.24 -27.81 74.83
CA VAL A 285 -5.16 -26.45 74.26
C VAL A 285 -6.59 -25.92 74.12
N GLN A 286 -6.83 -24.77 74.73
CA GLN A 286 -8.08 -24.03 74.69
C GLN A 286 -7.87 -22.73 73.90
N LEU A 287 -8.95 -22.17 73.38
CA LEU A 287 -8.91 -20.88 72.67
C LEU A 287 -9.70 -19.81 73.43
N SER A 288 -9.17 -18.60 73.42
CA SER A 288 -9.88 -17.38 73.81
C SER A 288 -9.73 -16.36 72.68
N GLY A 289 -10.79 -16.20 71.87
CA GLY A 289 -10.69 -15.51 70.59
C GLY A 289 -9.66 -16.21 69.67
N GLU A 290 -8.68 -15.45 69.18
CA GLU A 290 -7.61 -15.94 68.29
C GLU A 290 -6.35 -16.44 69.04
N LYS A 291 -6.38 -16.48 70.38
CA LYS A 291 -5.22 -16.86 71.20
C LYS A 291 -5.40 -18.26 71.77
N ALA A 292 -4.36 -19.09 71.64
CA ALA A 292 -4.29 -20.40 72.26
C ALA A 292 -3.68 -20.32 73.66
N TYR A 293 -4.20 -21.12 74.59
CA TYR A 293 -3.66 -21.26 75.94
C TYR A 293 -3.90 -22.67 76.48
N VAL A 294 -3.23 -23.02 77.57
CA VAL A 294 -3.47 -24.26 78.32
C VAL A 294 -3.62 -23.87 79.78
N ASN A 295 -4.73 -24.24 80.41
CA ASN A 295 -4.91 -24.05 81.84
C ASN A 295 -4.38 -25.27 82.61
N VAL A 296 -3.41 -25.05 83.49
CA VAL A 296 -2.78 -26.08 84.32
C VAL A 296 -3.09 -25.76 85.80
N PRO A 297 -4.15 -26.33 86.39
CA PRO A 297 -4.72 -25.87 87.66
C PRO A 297 -4.02 -26.46 88.90
N TRP A 298 -2.80 -26.99 88.78
CA TRP A 298 -2.09 -27.50 89.95
C TRP A 298 -1.44 -26.35 90.74
N THR A 299 -1.41 -26.50 92.05
CA THR A 299 -0.53 -25.70 92.92
C THR A 299 0.60 -26.62 93.32
N ASP A 300 1.85 -26.15 93.29
CA ASP A 300 2.96 -26.96 93.76
C ASP A 300 2.81 -27.18 95.28
N THR A 301 2.36 -28.37 95.67
CA THR A 301 2.09 -28.71 97.08
C THR A 301 3.31 -29.27 97.79
N ASN A 302 4.48 -29.38 97.13
CA ASN A 302 5.68 -29.92 97.75
C ASN A 302 6.86 -28.95 97.70
N THR A 303 6.72 -27.82 98.37
CA THR A 303 7.84 -26.93 98.71
C THR A 303 8.55 -27.33 100.01
N THR A 304 8.21 -28.48 100.60
CA THR A 304 8.74 -28.91 101.89
C THR A 304 9.99 -29.76 101.66
N TYR A 305 11.15 -29.12 101.65
CA TYR A 305 12.44 -29.81 101.66
C TYR A 305 12.76 -30.27 103.08
N ASP A 306 12.91 -31.57 103.29
CA ASP A 306 13.43 -32.09 104.56
C ASP A 306 14.91 -31.73 104.69
N LEU A 307 15.18 -30.74 105.53
CA LEU A 307 16.53 -30.31 105.85
C LEU A 307 17.09 -30.98 107.11
N SER A 308 16.37 -31.92 107.73
CA SER A 308 16.84 -32.67 108.89
C SER A 308 18.17 -33.42 108.71
N PRO A 309 18.57 -33.88 107.50
CA PRO A 309 19.88 -34.52 107.29
C PRO A 309 21.04 -33.51 107.28
N TYR A 310 20.75 -32.22 107.12
CA TYR A 310 21.77 -31.18 106.99
C TYR A 310 22.00 -30.48 108.32
N ALA A 311 23.26 -30.37 108.73
CA ALA A 311 23.63 -29.67 109.95
C ALA A 311 23.42 -28.15 109.79
N LYS A 312 22.80 -27.51 110.79
CA LYS A 312 22.74 -26.05 110.82
C LYS A 312 24.11 -25.49 111.17
N THR A 313 24.43 -24.30 110.68
CA THR A 313 25.68 -23.59 111.01
C THR A 313 25.88 -23.49 112.53
N ALA A 314 24.79 -23.33 113.31
CA ALA A 314 24.84 -23.33 114.77
C ALA A 314 25.30 -24.68 115.36
N ASP A 315 24.81 -25.80 114.82
CA ASP A 315 25.19 -27.15 115.28
C ASP A 315 26.65 -27.45 114.94
N VAL A 316 27.08 -27.08 113.73
CA VAL A 316 28.49 -27.17 113.30
C VAL A 316 29.39 -26.32 114.19
N ASN A 317 29.01 -25.07 114.45
CA ASN A 317 29.79 -24.16 115.30
C ASN A 317 29.90 -24.68 116.74
N LYS A 318 28.81 -25.27 117.29
CA LYS A 318 28.81 -25.87 118.63
C LYS A 318 29.65 -27.14 118.70
N ALA A 319 29.71 -27.94 117.62
CA ALA A 319 30.60 -29.10 117.55
C ALA A 319 32.07 -28.68 117.41
N LEU A 320 32.34 -27.63 116.61
CA LEU A 320 33.68 -27.11 116.38
C LEU A 320 34.27 -26.47 117.64
N SER A 321 33.47 -25.76 118.44
CA SER A 321 33.93 -25.15 119.71
C SER A 321 34.36 -26.17 120.78
N ARG A 322 34.06 -27.46 120.59
CA ARG A 322 34.51 -28.55 121.48
C ARG A 322 35.80 -29.22 120.99
N LYS A 323 36.30 -28.83 119.82
CA LYS A 323 37.57 -29.33 119.31
C LYS A 323 38.71 -28.61 120.03
N VAL A 324 39.74 -29.38 120.34
CA VAL A 324 41.02 -28.84 120.75
C VAL A 324 41.77 -28.49 119.48
N ASP A 325 42.23 -27.24 119.35
CA ASP A 325 43.03 -26.81 118.22
C ASP A 325 44.41 -27.47 118.26
N VAL A 326 44.88 -27.95 117.10
CA VAL A 326 46.25 -28.45 116.97
C VAL A 326 47.24 -27.29 116.94
N VAL A 327 48.29 -27.36 117.75
CA VAL A 327 49.40 -26.38 117.71
C VAL A 327 50.54 -27.00 116.91
N SER A 328 51.15 -26.23 115.99
CA SER A 328 52.26 -26.70 115.16
C SER A 328 53.36 -27.36 116.02
N GLY A 329 53.68 -28.62 115.70
CA GLY A 329 54.67 -29.43 116.43
C GLY A 329 54.14 -30.23 117.62
N LYS A 330 52.83 -30.22 117.91
CA LYS A 330 52.18 -31.01 118.98
C LYS A 330 51.09 -31.95 118.48
N GLY A 331 50.75 -32.96 119.28
CA GLY A 331 49.61 -33.87 119.05
C GLY A 331 48.31 -33.31 119.62
N LEU A 332 47.27 -34.15 119.72
CA LEU A 332 45.96 -33.82 120.31
C LEU A 332 45.72 -34.56 121.66
N SER A 333 46.77 -34.86 122.43
CA SER A 333 46.66 -35.64 123.68
C SER A 333 47.00 -34.82 124.94
N THR A 334 46.55 -35.31 126.10
CA THR A 334 46.71 -34.70 127.43
C THR A 334 48.16 -34.63 127.93
N GLU A 335 49.13 -35.20 127.23
CA GLU A 335 50.52 -35.34 127.71
C GLU A 335 51.56 -34.84 126.69
N ASP A 336 51.28 -33.71 126.03
CA ASP A 336 52.24 -33.07 125.13
C ASP A 336 53.25 -32.19 125.89
N PHE A 337 54.42 -32.77 126.23
CA PHE A 337 55.57 -32.02 126.72
C PHE A 337 55.91 -30.86 125.77
N THR A 338 56.09 -29.65 126.31
CA THR A 338 56.58 -28.51 125.51
C THR A 338 57.99 -28.81 124.98
N SER A 339 58.38 -28.21 123.84
CA SER A 339 59.71 -28.42 123.26
C SER A 339 60.83 -28.19 124.28
N ALA A 340 60.68 -27.20 125.18
CA ALA A 340 61.61 -26.95 126.27
C ALA A 340 61.71 -28.11 127.28
N LEU A 341 60.58 -28.71 127.66
CA LEU A 341 60.56 -29.88 128.56
C LEU A 341 61.13 -31.12 127.88
N LYS A 342 60.83 -31.33 126.60
CA LYS A 342 61.39 -32.45 125.82
C LYS A 342 62.90 -32.31 125.62
N THR A 343 63.41 -31.11 125.37
CA THR A 343 64.86 -30.85 125.33
C THR A 343 65.51 -31.11 126.68
N LYS A 344 64.89 -30.68 127.78
CA LYS A 344 65.38 -31.01 129.13
C LYS A 344 65.39 -32.52 129.37
N LEU A 345 64.31 -33.23 129.04
CA LEU A 345 64.21 -34.69 129.20
C LEU A 345 65.27 -35.42 128.37
N ASN A 346 65.42 -35.06 127.10
CA ASN A 346 66.45 -35.64 126.22
C ASN A 346 67.87 -35.31 126.69
N GLY A 347 68.05 -34.23 127.46
CA GLY A 347 69.34 -33.85 128.07
C GLY A 347 69.69 -34.62 129.35
N ILE A 348 68.77 -35.42 129.90
CA ILE A 348 69.05 -36.26 131.07
C ILE A 348 69.78 -37.52 130.57
N ALA A 349 71.07 -37.62 130.89
CA ALA A 349 71.87 -38.79 130.56
C ALA A 349 71.35 -40.05 131.27
N ASN A 350 71.42 -41.19 130.59
CA ASN A 350 70.90 -42.46 131.09
C ASN A 350 71.60 -42.85 132.41
N GLY A 351 70.82 -43.04 133.49
CA GLY A 351 71.33 -43.40 134.82
C GLY A 351 71.78 -42.24 135.72
N ALA A 352 71.45 -40.99 135.41
CA ALA A 352 71.76 -39.85 136.28
C ALA A 352 71.03 -39.94 137.64
N THR A 353 71.72 -40.46 138.66
CA THR A 353 71.34 -40.38 140.08
C THR A 353 72.21 -39.34 140.78
N ALA A 354 71.66 -38.67 141.80
CA ALA A 354 72.30 -37.51 142.45
C ALA A 354 73.57 -37.85 143.26
N ASP A 355 73.98 -39.12 143.36
CA ASP A 355 75.07 -39.56 144.24
C ASP A 355 75.69 -40.91 143.78
N SER A 356 76.61 -40.89 142.80
CA SER A 356 77.31 -42.11 142.39
C SER A 356 78.82 -41.89 142.23
N ALA A 357 79.48 -42.08 143.37
CA ALA A 357 80.86 -42.51 143.65
C ALA A 357 82.02 -41.88 142.87
N ILE A 358 82.89 -41.17 143.60
CA ILE A 358 84.26 -40.88 143.18
C ILE A 358 85.00 -42.23 142.95
N PRO A 359 85.53 -42.49 141.74
CA PRO A 359 86.26 -43.72 141.44
C PRO A 359 87.49 -43.89 142.35
N THR A 360 87.84 -45.13 142.70
CA THR A 360 89.01 -45.48 143.55
C THR A 360 90.34 -44.91 143.05
N SER A 361 90.44 -44.55 141.76
CA SER A 361 91.61 -43.85 141.20
C SER A 361 91.87 -42.46 141.79
N VAL A 362 90.87 -41.83 142.42
CA VAL A 362 91.05 -40.55 143.14
C VAL A 362 91.48 -40.78 144.60
N ILE A 363 91.25 -41.98 145.15
CA ILE A 363 91.70 -42.37 146.50
C ILE A 363 93.21 -42.68 146.48
N ASP A 364 93.73 -43.28 145.40
CA ASP A 364 95.16 -43.59 145.24
C ASP A 364 96.07 -42.36 144.97
N ALA A 365 95.48 -41.17 144.80
CA ALA A 365 96.22 -39.90 144.67
C ALA A 365 96.41 -39.17 146.01
N LEU A 366 96.00 -39.77 147.13
CA LEU A 366 96.22 -39.27 148.50
C LEU A 366 97.19 -40.18 149.29
N ASN A 367 98.29 -40.56 148.64
CA ASN A 367 99.55 -40.87 149.33
C ASN A 367 100.14 -39.60 149.94
#